data_AF-A0A8S4S5E9-F1
#
_entry.id   AF-A0A8S4S5E9-F1
#
_cell.length_a   1.000
_cell.length_b   1.000
_cell.length_c   1.000
_cell.angle_alpha   90.00
_cell.angle_beta   90.00
_cell.angle_gamma   90.00
#
_symmetry.space_group_name_H-M   'P 1'
#
loop_
_entity.id
_entity.type
_entity.pdbx_description
1 polymer ?
#
loop_
_entity_poly.entity_id
_entity_poly.type
_entity_poly.pdbx_seq_one_letter_code
_entity_poly.pdbx_strand_id
1 'polypeptide(L)'
;MHYGYILVHAANLKNNGSDPRVATCRGRLQTRRCQLNQEINKELRLRAGAENLFKATTNRKLRETVALELSFVNSNLQLLKEQLSELNSSVELYQNDSKECVMPMIPLGLKETKEVDFREPFKDFILEHYSEDAATYEDAISDFMDMRQAMRTPVRSTAGVSLLFKYYNQLYYIERRFFPPDRSLGVYFEWFDSLTGVPSCQRTVAFEKACVLFNIAGIYTQIGARQERATCAGLDGAVDALLRAAGALRYIHENFTNAPSVDLAADTLLVLGALMTVGSSSGSAN
;
A
#
# COMPACT_ATOMS: atom_id res chain seq x y z
N MET A 1 -13.42 29.50 -24.37
CA MET A 1 -13.28 29.85 -22.94
C MET A 1 -14.38 29.18 -22.14
N HIS A 2 -14.17 27.92 -21.73
CA HIS A 2 -15.02 27.25 -20.72
C HIS A 2 -14.12 26.28 -19.93
N TYR A 3 -13.29 26.84 -19.04
CA TYR A 3 -12.38 26.10 -18.15
C TYR A 3 -12.84 26.23 -16.68
N GLY A 4 -14.15 26.28 -16.43
CA GLY A 4 -14.70 26.72 -15.14
C GLY A 4 -15.52 25.71 -14.33
N TYR A 5 -15.61 24.43 -14.71
CA TYR A 5 -16.62 23.54 -14.11
C TYR A 5 -16.15 22.13 -13.77
N ILE A 6 -14.94 21.92 -13.25
CA ILE A 6 -14.59 20.62 -12.61
C ILE A 6 -13.64 20.85 -11.43
N LEU A 7 -14.08 21.60 -10.42
CA LEU A 7 -13.44 21.61 -9.09
C LEU A 7 -14.46 21.74 -7.94
N VAL A 8 -15.76 21.58 -8.22
CA VAL A 8 -16.81 21.69 -7.20
C VAL A 8 -17.61 20.41 -7.17
N HIS A 9 -17.03 19.34 -6.63
CA HIS A 9 -17.76 18.22 -6.01
C HIS A 9 -16.94 17.72 -4.80
N ALA A 10 -16.57 18.65 -3.92
CA ALA A 10 -16.16 18.33 -2.55
C ALA A 10 -17.40 17.87 -1.76
N ALA A 11 -17.89 16.66 -2.08
CA ALA A 11 -18.89 16.00 -1.27
C ALA A 11 -18.26 15.65 0.08
N ASN A 12 -18.65 16.41 1.10
CA ASN A 12 -18.65 16.13 2.53
C ASN A 12 -17.53 15.15 2.98
N LEU A 13 -16.38 15.69 3.39
CA LEU A 13 -15.27 14.97 4.04
C LEU A 13 -15.68 14.50 5.44
N LYS A 14 -16.73 13.67 5.56
CA LYS A 14 -16.92 12.88 6.77
C LYS A 14 -15.83 11.82 6.79
N ASN A 15 -14.93 12.02 7.74
CA ASN A 15 -13.81 11.20 8.19
C ASN A 15 -14.05 9.69 8.02
N ASN A 16 -13.79 9.15 6.83
CA ASN A 16 -13.88 7.71 6.51
C ASN A 16 -12.56 6.97 6.74
N GLY A 17 -11.54 7.65 7.31
CA GLY A 17 -10.36 7.00 7.84
C GLY A 17 -10.64 6.41 9.22
N SER A 18 -10.02 5.28 9.55
CA SER A 18 -10.00 4.81 10.94
C SER A 18 -9.13 5.73 11.79
N ASP A 19 -9.58 6.09 12.99
CA ASP A 19 -8.76 6.85 13.95
C ASP A 19 -7.42 6.12 14.18
N PRO A 20 -6.26 6.75 13.87
CA PRO A 20 -4.96 6.14 14.08
C PRO A 20 -4.66 5.81 15.56
N ARG A 21 -5.41 6.38 16.50
CA ARG A 21 -5.33 6.13 17.94
C ARG A 21 -6.30 5.06 18.43
N VAL A 22 -7.35 4.73 17.67
CA VAL A 22 -8.23 3.59 17.97
C VAL A 22 -7.54 2.34 17.41
N ALA A 23 -6.47 1.93 18.10
CA ALA A 23 -5.72 0.75 17.74
C ALA A 23 -6.53 -0.50 18.10
N THR A 24 -7.40 -0.91 17.18
CA THR A 24 -7.85 -2.30 17.08
C THR A 24 -6.61 -3.20 17.21
N CYS A 25 -6.73 -4.42 17.76
CA CYS A 25 -5.59 -5.33 17.90
C CYS A 25 -4.77 -5.45 16.59
N ARG A 26 -5.45 -5.32 15.45
CA ARG A 26 -4.89 -5.26 14.11
C ARG A 26 -4.12 -3.97 13.76
N GLY A 27 -4.60 -2.80 14.19
CA GLY A 27 -3.85 -1.54 14.07
C GLY A 27 -2.52 -1.60 14.83
N ARG A 28 -2.50 -2.24 16.02
CA ARG A 28 -1.26 -2.44 16.79
C ARG A 28 -0.27 -3.33 16.06
N LEU A 29 -0.73 -4.44 15.47
CA LEU A 29 0.13 -5.30 14.65
C LEU A 29 0.67 -4.57 13.42
N GLN A 30 -0.15 -3.78 12.74
CA GLN A 30 0.31 -2.99 11.60
C GLN A 30 1.37 -1.95 12.02
N THR A 31 1.14 -1.24 13.12
CA THR A 31 2.13 -0.31 13.70
C THR A 31 3.43 -1.03 14.07
N ARG A 32 3.33 -2.23 14.65
CA ARG A 32 4.50 -3.07 14.98
C ARG A 32 5.25 -3.50 13.71
N ARG A 33 4.53 -3.87 12.65
CA ARG A 33 5.10 -4.22 11.35
C ARG A 33 5.84 -3.03 10.73
N CYS A 34 5.24 -1.85 10.77
CA CYS A 34 5.84 -0.62 10.28
C CYS A 34 7.11 -0.27 11.06
N GLN A 35 7.09 -0.39 12.40
CA GLN A 35 8.26 -0.19 13.26
C GLN A 35 9.40 -1.16 12.92
N LEU A 36 9.10 -2.46 12.79
CA LEU A 36 10.09 -3.46 12.39
C LEU A 36 10.67 -3.17 11.01
N ASN A 37 9.85 -2.80 10.03
CA ASN A 37 10.33 -2.41 8.70
C ASN A 37 11.23 -1.16 8.74
N GLN A 38 10.93 -0.18 9.60
CA GLN A 38 11.80 0.99 9.79
C GLN A 38 13.15 0.60 10.40
N GLU A 39 13.16 -0.27 11.40
CA GLU A 39 14.38 -0.78 12.03
C GLU A 39 15.22 -1.61 11.05
N ILE A 40 14.61 -2.52 10.29
CA ILE A 40 15.30 -3.30 9.25
C ILE A 40 15.95 -2.37 8.22
N ASN A 41 15.23 -1.35 7.75
CA ASN A 41 15.78 -0.39 6.79
C ASN A 41 16.94 0.42 7.38
N LYS A 42 16.88 0.78 8.67
CA LYS A 42 17.97 1.45 9.37
C LYS A 42 19.19 0.55 9.46
N GLU A 43 19.01 -0.71 9.87
CA GLU A 43 20.09 -1.70 9.96
C GLU A 43 20.69 -2.05 8.60
N LEU A 44 19.90 -2.13 7.53
CA LEU A 44 20.41 -2.31 6.16
C LEU A 44 21.33 -1.16 5.73
N ARG A 45 20.97 0.09 6.09
CA ARG A 45 21.82 1.26 5.81
C ARG A 45 23.11 1.22 6.63
N LEU A 46 23.03 0.85 7.91
CA LEU A 46 24.20 0.69 8.78
C LEU A 46 25.13 -0.39 8.24
N ARG A 47 24.58 -1.53 7.81
CA ARG A 47 25.32 -2.60 7.15
C ARG A 47 26.05 -2.11 5.91
N ALA A 48 25.34 -1.42 5.01
CA ALA A 48 25.94 -0.89 3.78
C ALA A 48 27.07 0.11 4.09
N GLY A 49 26.89 0.99 5.09
CA GLY A 49 27.92 1.92 5.55
C GLY A 49 29.15 1.19 6.12
N ALA A 50 28.94 0.18 6.96
CA ALA A 50 30.00 -0.63 7.56
C ALA A 50 30.74 -1.49 6.50
N GLU A 51 30.04 -2.08 5.53
CA GLU A 51 30.67 -2.81 4.41
C GLU A 51 31.56 -1.89 3.57
N ASN A 52 31.12 -0.66 3.31
CA ASN A 52 31.90 0.33 2.58
C ASN A 52 33.15 0.76 3.38
N LEU A 53 33.00 1.01 4.68
CA LEU A 53 34.13 1.36 5.56
C LEU A 53 35.14 0.22 5.69
N PHE A 54 34.67 -1.03 5.77
CA PHE A 54 35.50 -2.22 5.80
C PHE A 54 36.35 -2.35 4.53
N LYS A 55 35.75 -2.08 3.37
CA LYS A 55 36.42 -2.10 2.07
C LYS A 55 37.45 -0.97 1.93
N ALA A 56 37.11 0.24 2.40
CA ALA A 56 37.95 1.43 2.28
C ALA A 56 39.12 1.48 3.30
N THR A 57 38.99 0.79 4.43
CA THR A 57 39.97 0.84 5.52
C THR A 57 41.18 -0.06 5.26
N THR A 58 42.38 0.53 5.37
CA THR A 58 43.68 -0.17 5.34
C THR A 58 44.26 -0.44 6.74
N ASN A 59 43.74 0.21 7.77
CA ASN A 59 44.15 0.00 9.17
C ASN A 59 43.59 -1.33 9.71
N ARG A 60 44.49 -2.25 10.06
CA ARG A 60 44.14 -3.60 10.53
C ARG A 60 43.25 -3.60 11.78
N LYS A 61 43.53 -2.77 12.79
CA LYS A 61 42.74 -2.71 14.03
C LYS A 61 41.32 -2.22 13.74
N LEU A 62 41.20 -1.15 12.97
CA LEU A 62 39.90 -0.61 12.58
C LEU A 62 39.12 -1.62 11.73
N ARG A 63 39.80 -2.36 10.85
CA ARG A 63 39.18 -3.42 10.04
C ARG A 63 38.61 -4.55 10.89
N GLU A 64 39.33 -4.99 11.92
CA GLU A 64 38.85 -6.00 12.88
C GLU A 64 37.63 -5.48 13.67
N THR A 65 37.64 -4.22 14.10
CA THR A 65 36.48 -3.59 14.75
C THR A 65 35.26 -3.52 13.83
N VAL A 66 35.44 -3.08 12.58
CA VAL A 66 34.34 -3.00 11.61
C VAL A 66 33.80 -4.39 11.24
N ALA A 67 34.65 -5.43 11.21
CA ALA A 67 34.18 -6.81 11.01
C ALA A 67 33.26 -7.29 12.14
N LEU A 68 33.61 -6.98 13.39
CA LEU A 68 32.77 -7.30 14.55
C LEU A 68 31.43 -6.55 14.49
N GLU A 69 31.46 -5.25 14.21
CA GLU A 69 30.24 -4.45 14.00
C GLU A 69 29.38 -5.02 12.85
N LEU A 70 30.00 -5.46 11.75
CA LEU A 70 29.28 -6.09 10.65
C LEU A 70 28.56 -7.37 11.08
N SER A 71 29.22 -8.19 11.91
CA SER A 71 28.63 -9.40 12.45
C SER A 71 27.44 -9.10 13.37
N PHE A 72 27.55 -8.06 14.21
CA PHE A 72 26.47 -7.61 15.08
C PHE A 72 25.27 -7.10 14.28
N VAL A 73 25.49 -6.23 13.29
CA VAL A 73 24.43 -5.71 12.40
C VAL A 73 23.75 -6.85 11.63
N ASN A 74 24.51 -7.84 11.16
CA ASN A 74 23.93 -9.00 10.48
C ASN A 74 23.06 -9.86 11.41
N SER A 75 23.49 -10.11 12.65
CA SER A 75 22.67 -10.81 13.64
C SER A 75 21.40 -10.03 14.00
N ASN A 76 21.50 -8.71 14.14
CA ASN A 76 20.33 -7.86 14.42
C ASN A 76 19.33 -7.86 13.26
N LEU A 77 19.83 -7.78 12.01
CA LEU A 77 19.00 -7.89 10.81
C LEU A 77 18.27 -9.24 10.73
N GLN A 78 18.93 -10.33 11.12
CA GLN A 78 18.29 -11.65 11.14
C GLN A 78 17.15 -11.69 12.15
N LEU A 79 17.39 -11.22 13.37
CA LEU A 79 16.37 -11.18 14.43
C LEU A 79 15.16 -10.34 14.01
N LEU A 80 15.39 -9.14 13.46
CA LEU A 80 14.30 -8.27 13.02
C LEU A 80 13.48 -8.89 11.88
N LYS A 81 14.13 -9.60 10.95
CA LYS A 81 13.45 -10.33 9.87
C LYS A 81 12.64 -11.51 10.40
N GLU A 82 13.16 -12.24 11.37
CA GLU A 82 12.44 -13.33 12.03
C GLU A 82 11.18 -12.79 12.74
N GLN A 83 11.32 -11.70 13.52
CA GLN A 83 10.18 -11.03 14.17
C GLN A 83 9.14 -10.54 13.16
N LEU A 84 9.58 -9.98 12.02
CA LEU A 84 8.68 -9.58 10.95
C LEU A 84 7.95 -10.79 10.33
N SER A 85 8.67 -11.91 10.15
CA SER A 85 8.10 -13.15 9.61
C SER A 85 7.05 -13.76 10.54
N GLU A 86 7.31 -13.77 11.85
CA GLU A 86 6.37 -14.23 12.87
C GLU A 86 5.11 -13.36 12.86
N LEU A 87 5.28 -12.04 12.82
CA LEU A 87 4.16 -11.10 12.72
C LEU A 87 3.36 -11.28 11.42
N ASN A 88 4.01 -11.65 10.31
CA ASN A 88 3.37 -11.97 9.04
C ASN A 88 2.58 -13.29 9.08
N SER A 89 3.03 -14.25 9.89
CA SER A 89 2.35 -15.54 10.11
C SER A 89 1.17 -15.50 11.07
N SER A 90 0.88 -14.36 11.71
CA SER A 90 -0.29 -14.22 12.60
C SER A 90 -1.61 -14.20 11.80
N VAL A 91 -2.22 -15.38 11.63
CA VAL A 91 -3.45 -15.58 10.83
C VAL A 91 -4.73 -15.59 11.70
N GLU A 92 -4.61 -15.79 13.01
CA GLU A 92 -5.76 -15.95 13.94
C GLU A 92 -6.76 -14.78 13.90
N LEU A 93 -6.30 -13.57 13.60
CA LEU A 93 -7.15 -12.37 13.52
C LEU A 93 -8.03 -12.28 12.27
N TYR A 94 -7.88 -13.24 11.34
CA TYR A 94 -8.57 -13.28 10.06
C TYR A 94 -9.56 -14.43 9.94
N GLN A 95 -9.61 -15.32 10.93
CA GLN A 95 -10.47 -16.50 10.95
C GLN A 95 -11.68 -16.24 11.85
N ASN A 96 -12.84 -16.77 11.46
CA ASN A 96 -14.05 -16.77 12.28
C ASN A 96 -13.97 -17.95 13.27
N ASP A 97 -14.47 -17.80 14.51
CA ASP A 97 -14.50 -18.85 15.55
C ASP A 97 -15.45 -20.03 15.24
N SER A 98 -15.91 -20.15 14.00
CA SER A 98 -16.83 -21.19 13.55
C SER A 98 -16.14 -22.56 13.50
N LYS A 99 -16.62 -23.50 14.34
CA LYS A 99 -16.10 -24.86 14.54
C LYS A 99 -16.37 -25.87 13.40
N GLU A 100 -16.99 -25.44 12.29
CA GLU A 100 -17.25 -26.32 11.15
C GLU A 100 -16.14 -26.23 10.10
N CYS A 101 -15.92 -27.35 9.41
CA CYS A 101 -14.90 -27.49 8.36
C CYS A 101 -15.24 -26.59 7.17
N VAL A 102 -14.78 -25.34 7.25
CA VAL A 102 -14.95 -24.33 6.23
C VAL A 102 -13.55 -24.06 5.65
N MET A 103 -13.40 -24.15 4.32
CA MET A 103 -12.13 -23.88 3.65
C MET A 103 -11.63 -22.46 4.05
N PRO A 104 -10.42 -22.31 4.63
CA PRO A 104 -9.95 -21.00 5.08
C PRO A 104 -9.82 -20.05 3.88
N MET A 105 -10.42 -18.87 3.99
CA MET A 105 -10.21 -17.79 3.01
C MET A 105 -8.90 -17.09 3.37
N ILE A 106 -8.09 -16.75 2.37
CA ILE A 106 -6.79 -16.08 2.58
C ILE A 106 -6.96 -14.58 2.27
N PRO A 107 -7.06 -13.71 3.30
CA PRO A 107 -7.08 -12.28 3.08
C PRO A 107 -5.69 -11.73 2.76
N LEU A 108 -5.62 -10.78 1.84
CA LEU A 108 -4.38 -10.12 1.48
C LEU A 108 -4.09 -8.96 2.44
N GLY A 109 -2.81 -8.79 2.76
CA GLY A 109 -2.30 -7.61 3.43
C GLY A 109 -2.47 -6.37 2.55
N LEU A 110 -2.64 -5.20 3.18
CA LEU A 110 -2.60 -3.93 2.44
C LEU A 110 -1.14 -3.49 2.31
N LYS A 111 -0.79 -2.94 1.15
CA LYS A 111 0.44 -2.21 0.93
C LYS A 111 0.44 -0.92 1.76
N GLU A 112 1.60 -0.55 2.25
CA GLU A 112 1.81 0.71 2.98
C GLU A 112 2.54 1.71 2.10
N THR A 113 2.35 3.00 2.35
CA THR A 113 3.08 4.06 1.65
C THR A 113 3.55 5.15 2.62
N LYS A 114 4.69 5.75 2.27
CA LYS A 114 5.18 6.93 2.97
C LYS A 114 4.36 8.18 2.63
N GLU A 115 4.49 9.16 3.50
CA GLU A 115 4.00 10.50 3.23
C GLU A 115 4.72 11.09 2.02
N VAL A 116 3.98 11.82 1.21
CA VAL A 116 4.46 12.51 0.02
C VAL A 116 3.82 13.87 0.05
N ASP A 117 4.63 14.92 0.03
CA ASP A 117 4.15 16.29 0.03
C ASP A 117 4.06 16.81 -1.41
N PHE A 118 2.83 17.15 -1.82
CA PHE A 118 2.55 17.70 -3.14
C PHE A 118 2.45 19.23 -3.13
N ARG A 119 2.50 19.87 -1.95
CA ARG A 119 2.24 21.31 -1.82
C ARG A 119 3.18 22.15 -2.66
N GLU A 120 4.47 22.14 -2.33
CA GLU A 120 5.46 22.94 -3.06
C GLU A 120 5.58 22.49 -4.54
N PRO A 121 5.68 21.19 -4.88
CA PRO A 121 5.76 20.78 -6.28
C PRO A 121 4.56 21.23 -7.13
N PHE A 122 3.34 21.24 -6.58
CA PHE A 122 2.17 21.71 -7.31
C PHE A 122 2.13 23.23 -7.39
N LYS A 123 2.48 23.95 -6.32
CA LYS A 123 2.55 25.41 -6.33
C LYS A 123 3.58 25.91 -7.36
N ASP A 124 4.78 25.34 -7.35
CA ASP A 124 5.84 25.65 -8.32
C ASP A 124 5.39 25.36 -9.75
N PHE A 125 4.73 24.22 -9.98
CA PHE A 125 4.21 23.87 -11.30
C PHE A 125 3.12 24.82 -11.78
N ILE A 126 2.20 25.22 -10.89
CA ILE A 126 1.13 26.18 -11.22
C ILE A 126 1.72 27.52 -11.66
N LEU A 127 2.67 28.03 -10.88
CA LEU A 127 3.34 29.28 -11.17
C LEU A 127 4.14 29.21 -12.48
N GLU A 128 4.94 28.16 -12.67
CA GLU A 128 5.84 28.06 -13.83
C GLU A 128 5.12 27.67 -15.13
N HIS A 129 4.16 26.75 -15.08
CA HIS A 129 3.52 26.22 -16.29
C HIS A 129 2.26 26.99 -16.68
N TYR A 130 1.41 27.33 -15.71
CA TYR A 130 0.15 28.01 -15.98
C TYR A 130 0.26 29.53 -15.81
N SER A 131 1.36 30.04 -15.22
CA SER A 131 1.53 31.48 -14.91
C SER A 131 0.39 32.02 -14.04
N GLU A 132 -0.12 31.18 -13.15
CA GLU A 132 -1.23 31.49 -12.24
C GLU A 132 -0.73 31.61 -10.79
N ASP A 133 -1.47 32.35 -9.97
CA ASP A 133 -1.18 32.46 -8.53
C ASP A 133 -1.57 31.16 -7.80
N ALA A 134 -0.54 30.45 -7.33
CA ALA A 134 -0.67 29.19 -6.63
C ALA A 134 -1.47 29.29 -5.32
N ALA A 135 -1.55 30.47 -4.69
CA ALA A 135 -2.32 30.68 -3.46
C ALA A 135 -3.82 30.42 -3.67
N THR A 136 -4.34 30.63 -4.90
CA THR A 136 -5.74 30.39 -5.25
C THR A 136 -6.11 28.90 -5.18
N TYR A 137 -5.12 28.00 -5.21
CA TYR A 137 -5.31 26.56 -5.26
C TYR A 137 -4.97 25.86 -3.94
N GLU A 138 -4.61 26.61 -2.90
CA GLU A 138 -4.13 26.05 -1.63
C GLU A 138 -5.14 25.10 -0.97
N ASP A 139 -6.42 25.48 -0.96
CA ASP A 139 -7.50 24.63 -0.42
C ASP A 139 -7.62 23.31 -1.20
N ALA A 140 -7.59 23.36 -2.54
CA ALA A 140 -7.71 22.17 -3.38
C ALA A 140 -6.49 21.23 -3.23
N ILE A 141 -5.29 21.80 -3.05
CA ILE A 141 -4.08 21.04 -2.76
C ILE A 141 -4.18 20.41 -1.36
N SER A 142 -4.69 21.15 -0.36
CA SER A 142 -4.90 20.62 0.99
C SER A 142 -5.92 19.47 0.99
N ASP A 143 -7.05 19.62 0.30
CA ASP A 143 -8.06 18.56 0.15
C ASP A 143 -7.48 17.28 -0.47
N PHE A 144 -6.60 17.42 -1.48
CA PHE A 144 -5.91 16.29 -2.09
C PHE A 144 -4.92 15.63 -1.12
N MET A 145 -4.16 16.45 -0.38
CA MET A 145 -3.23 15.97 0.65
C MET A 145 -3.95 15.21 1.76
N ASP A 146 -5.08 15.72 2.23
CA ASP A 146 -5.91 15.09 3.26
C ASP A 146 -6.52 13.78 2.75
N MET A 147 -6.97 13.74 1.49
CA MET A 147 -7.46 12.52 0.86
C MET A 147 -6.37 11.45 0.77
N ARG A 148 -5.14 11.83 0.37
CA ARG A 148 -4.01 10.91 0.38
C ARG A 148 -3.66 10.47 1.79
N GLN A 149 -3.72 11.35 2.77
CA GLN A 149 -3.45 10.97 4.16
C GLN A 149 -4.49 9.97 4.67
N ALA A 150 -5.77 10.18 4.36
CA ALA A 150 -6.85 9.28 4.76
C ALA A 150 -6.71 7.89 4.09
N MET A 151 -6.32 7.85 2.81
CA MET A 151 -6.23 6.58 2.08
C MET A 151 -5.08 5.68 2.56
N ARG A 152 -4.09 6.22 3.29
CA ARG A 152 -2.97 5.46 3.89
C ARG A 152 -3.45 4.46 4.93
N THR A 153 -4.56 4.77 5.60
CA THR A 153 -5.17 3.94 6.63
C THR A 153 -6.67 3.78 6.37
N PRO A 154 -7.05 3.11 5.26
CA PRO A 154 -8.43 2.97 4.88
C PRO A 154 -9.14 1.97 5.82
N VAL A 155 -10.40 2.24 6.14
CA VAL A 155 -11.23 1.29 6.88
C VAL A 155 -11.47 0.03 6.06
N ARG A 156 -11.56 -1.12 6.72
CA ARG A 156 -11.65 -2.44 6.05
C ARG A 156 -13.11 -2.81 5.79
N SER A 157 -13.77 -1.94 5.05
CA SER A 157 -15.18 -2.00 4.68
C SER A 157 -15.40 -1.32 3.33
N THR A 158 -16.64 -1.35 2.84
CA THR A 158 -17.06 -0.67 1.61
C THR A 158 -16.77 0.84 1.61
N ALA A 159 -16.76 1.48 2.79
CA ALA A 159 -16.39 2.89 2.94
C ALA A 159 -14.90 3.14 2.60
N GLY A 160 -14.00 2.24 2.99
CA GLY A 160 -12.58 2.36 2.66
C GLY A 160 -12.30 2.05 1.20
N VAL A 161 -13.03 1.11 0.60
CA VAL A 161 -13.03 0.89 -0.85
C VAL A 161 -13.44 2.17 -1.59
N SER A 162 -14.51 2.82 -1.13
CA SER A 162 -15.00 4.08 -1.73
C SER A 162 -13.96 5.21 -1.61
N LEU A 163 -13.26 5.32 -0.48
CA LEU A 163 -12.16 6.27 -0.28
C LEU A 163 -11.01 6.01 -1.26
N LEU A 164 -10.58 4.76 -1.41
CA LEU A 164 -9.51 4.40 -2.33
C LEU A 164 -9.89 4.66 -3.79
N PHE A 165 -11.13 4.36 -4.19
CA PHE A 165 -11.62 4.71 -5.52
C PHE A 165 -11.68 6.22 -5.76
N LYS A 166 -12.10 7.01 -4.75
CA LYS A 166 -12.09 8.47 -4.84
C LYS A 166 -10.69 9.00 -5.10
N TYR A 167 -9.70 8.51 -4.36
CA TYR A 167 -8.30 8.88 -4.54
C TYR A 167 -7.76 8.42 -5.91
N TYR A 168 -8.02 7.17 -6.30
CA TYR A 168 -7.64 6.63 -7.62
C TYR A 168 -8.18 7.49 -8.78
N ASN A 169 -9.45 7.90 -8.70
CA ASN A 169 -10.07 8.78 -9.68
C ASN A 169 -9.43 10.17 -9.68
N GLN A 170 -9.04 10.69 -8.52
CA GLN A 170 -8.36 11.98 -8.46
C GLN A 170 -6.96 11.92 -9.09
N LEU A 171 -6.24 10.81 -8.93
CA LEU A 171 -4.95 10.59 -9.60
C LEU A 171 -5.04 10.65 -11.13
N TYR A 172 -6.20 10.31 -11.72
CA TYR A 172 -6.40 10.48 -13.17
C TYR A 172 -6.30 11.95 -13.60
N TYR A 173 -6.92 12.87 -12.87
CA TYR A 173 -6.87 14.29 -13.18
C TYR A 173 -5.50 14.91 -12.85
N ILE A 174 -4.89 14.48 -11.75
CA ILE A 174 -3.57 14.95 -11.33
C ILE A 174 -2.50 14.54 -12.35
N GLU A 175 -2.47 13.27 -12.77
CA GLU A 175 -1.51 12.79 -13.76
C GLU A 175 -1.53 13.65 -15.04
N ARG A 176 -2.72 13.94 -15.56
CA ARG A 176 -2.88 14.69 -16.81
C ARG A 176 -2.51 16.18 -16.71
N ARG A 177 -2.56 16.77 -15.51
CA ARG A 177 -2.30 18.21 -15.30
C ARG A 177 -0.90 18.50 -14.81
N PHE A 178 -0.33 17.61 -14.00
CA PHE A 178 0.88 17.85 -13.24
C PHE A 178 2.05 16.94 -13.66
N PHE A 179 1.78 15.83 -14.34
CA PHE A 179 2.80 14.86 -14.75
C PHE A 179 2.88 14.72 -16.28
N PRO A 180 3.25 15.80 -17.01
CA PRO A 180 3.47 15.70 -18.44
C PRO A 180 4.76 14.88 -18.72
N PRO A 181 4.86 14.20 -19.88
CA PRO A 181 5.95 13.26 -20.16
C PRO A 181 7.34 13.92 -20.25
N ASP A 182 7.40 15.22 -20.49
CA ASP A 182 8.60 16.04 -20.71
C ASP A 182 9.09 16.77 -19.45
N ARG A 183 8.32 16.77 -18.35
CA ARG A 183 8.68 17.45 -17.10
C ARG A 183 8.50 16.56 -15.89
N SER A 184 9.52 16.51 -15.04
CA SER A 184 9.46 15.80 -13.76
C SER A 184 9.22 16.77 -12.62
N LEU A 185 8.23 16.47 -11.78
CA LEU A 185 7.94 17.21 -10.55
C LEU A 185 8.86 16.88 -9.37
N GLY A 186 9.80 15.95 -9.54
CA GLY A 186 10.64 15.49 -8.41
C GLY A 186 9.87 14.73 -7.31
N VAL A 187 8.63 14.31 -7.58
CA VAL A 187 7.81 13.53 -6.65
C VAL A 187 8.12 12.04 -6.79
N TYR A 188 8.26 11.38 -5.64
CA TYR A 188 8.54 9.94 -5.53
C TYR A 188 7.48 9.24 -4.68
N PHE A 189 6.89 8.20 -5.23
CA PHE A 189 5.94 7.32 -4.56
C PHE A 189 6.69 6.12 -4.01
N GLU A 190 6.82 6.04 -2.69
CA GLU A 190 7.42 4.90 -2.00
C GLU A 190 6.32 4.02 -1.37
N TRP A 191 6.26 2.76 -1.79
CA TRP A 191 5.33 1.76 -1.30
C TRP A 191 6.07 0.54 -0.79
N PHE A 192 5.51 -0.10 0.24
CA PHE A 192 5.99 -1.36 0.78
C PHE A 192 5.18 -2.51 0.18
N ASP A 193 5.90 -3.53 -0.27
CA ASP A 193 5.35 -4.80 -0.72
C ASP A 193 4.53 -5.47 0.40
N SER A 194 3.31 -5.91 0.08
CA SER A 194 2.38 -6.48 1.06
C SER A 194 2.76 -7.88 1.55
N LEU A 195 3.62 -8.60 0.81
CA LEU A 195 4.03 -9.98 1.09
C LEU A 195 5.37 -10.03 1.85
N THR A 196 6.32 -9.20 1.44
CA THR A 196 7.72 -9.20 1.89
C THR A 196 8.10 -7.97 2.71
N GLY A 197 7.33 -6.88 2.63
CA GLY A 197 7.65 -5.61 3.28
C GLY A 197 8.76 -4.81 2.61
N VAL A 198 9.30 -5.27 1.46
CA VAL A 198 10.39 -4.57 0.76
C VAL A 198 9.87 -3.26 0.15
N PRO A 199 10.55 -2.12 0.36
CA PRO A 199 10.16 -0.85 -0.25
C PRO A 199 10.46 -0.82 -1.75
N SER A 200 9.58 -0.19 -2.51
CA SER A 200 9.72 0.12 -3.93
C SER A 200 9.39 1.59 -4.14
N CYS A 201 10.25 2.30 -4.86
CA CYS A 201 10.14 3.73 -5.07
C CYS A 201 10.09 4.03 -6.57
N GLN A 202 9.05 4.74 -7.03
CA GLN A 202 8.89 5.14 -8.42
C GLN A 202 8.39 6.58 -8.54
N ARG A 203 8.65 7.22 -9.68
CA ARG A 203 8.14 8.57 -10.00
C ARG A 203 6.81 8.57 -10.73
N THR A 204 6.34 7.40 -11.19
CA THR A 204 5.17 7.30 -12.07
C THR A 204 3.88 7.27 -11.26
N VAL A 205 2.89 8.06 -11.67
CA VAL A 205 1.54 8.00 -11.07
C VAL A 205 0.89 6.64 -11.33
N ALA A 206 1.25 5.98 -12.43
CA ALA A 206 0.86 4.60 -12.70
C ALA A 206 1.22 3.64 -11.55
N PHE A 207 2.39 3.80 -10.91
CA PHE A 207 2.78 2.96 -9.77
C PHE A 207 1.90 3.22 -8.53
N GLU A 208 1.64 4.48 -8.20
CA GLU A 208 0.70 4.86 -7.13
C GLU A 208 -0.69 4.25 -7.37
N LYS A 209 -1.21 4.39 -8.60
CA LYS A 209 -2.50 3.84 -9.02
C LYS A 209 -2.57 2.32 -8.86
N ALA A 210 -1.56 1.59 -9.29
CA ALA A 210 -1.49 0.14 -9.14
C ALA A 210 -1.51 -0.29 -7.66
N CYS A 211 -0.76 0.41 -6.80
CA CYS A 211 -0.73 0.13 -5.36
C CYS A 211 -2.08 0.41 -4.68
N VAL A 212 -2.77 1.50 -5.07
CA VAL A 212 -4.11 1.81 -4.56
C VAL A 212 -5.13 0.75 -4.98
N LEU A 213 -5.09 0.29 -6.23
CA LEU A 213 -5.93 -0.80 -6.73
C LEU A 213 -5.65 -2.12 -6.00
N PHE A 214 -4.38 -2.41 -5.71
CA PHE A 214 -4.00 -3.58 -4.92
C PHE A 214 -4.64 -3.52 -3.52
N ASN A 215 -4.63 -2.35 -2.87
CA ASN A 215 -5.30 -2.17 -1.58
C ASN A 215 -6.82 -2.31 -1.68
N ILE A 216 -7.45 -1.89 -2.78
CA ILE A 216 -8.87 -2.14 -3.04
C ILE A 216 -9.14 -3.65 -3.08
N ALA A 217 -8.35 -4.41 -3.84
CA ALA A 217 -8.45 -5.86 -3.89
C ALA A 217 -8.27 -6.47 -2.49
N GLY A 218 -7.24 -6.02 -1.76
CA GLY A 218 -6.96 -6.46 -0.39
C GLY A 218 -8.12 -6.23 0.57
N ILE A 219 -8.80 -5.08 0.52
CA ILE A 219 -10.00 -4.85 1.34
C ILE A 219 -11.13 -5.80 0.95
N TYR A 220 -11.36 -6.03 -0.34
CA TYR A 220 -12.38 -6.99 -0.78
C TYR A 220 -12.10 -8.42 -0.28
N THR A 221 -10.85 -8.89 -0.33
CA THR A 221 -10.49 -10.21 0.24
C THR A 221 -10.81 -10.30 1.74
N GLN A 222 -10.61 -9.20 2.47
CA GLN A 222 -10.88 -9.12 3.90
C GLN A 222 -12.37 -9.01 4.22
N ILE A 223 -13.15 -8.34 3.36
CA ILE A 223 -14.61 -8.33 3.46
C ILE A 223 -15.14 -9.75 3.25
N GLY A 224 -14.69 -10.42 2.19
CA GLY A 224 -15.09 -11.80 1.90
C GLY A 224 -14.77 -12.74 3.06
N ALA A 225 -13.55 -12.70 3.58
CA ALA A 225 -13.11 -13.55 4.68
C ALA A 225 -13.93 -13.38 5.98
N ARG A 226 -14.58 -12.23 6.19
CA ARG A 226 -15.38 -11.91 7.38
C ARG A 226 -16.85 -12.31 7.29
N GLN A 227 -17.33 -12.71 6.12
CA GLN A 227 -18.73 -13.06 5.95
C GLN A 227 -19.10 -14.34 6.71
N GLU A 228 -20.35 -14.39 7.17
CA GLU A 228 -20.90 -15.57 7.85
C GLU A 228 -21.28 -16.65 6.84
N ARG A 229 -20.57 -17.78 6.88
CA ARG A 229 -20.73 -18.84 5.86
C ARG A 229 -21.85 -19.84 6.13
N ALA A 230 -22.55 -19.71 7.26
CA ALA A 230 -23.71 -20.53 7.60
C ALA A 230 -24.99 -20.04 6.89
N THR A 231 -24.97 -18.85 6.28
CA THR A 231 -26.13 -18.24 5.64
C THR A 231 -25.89 -18.08 4.14
N CYS A 232 -26.94 -18.27 3.33
CA CYS A 232 -26.86 -18.00 1.88
C CYS A 232 -26.40 -16.56 1.60
N ALA A 233 -26.92 -15.58 2.36
CA ALA A 233 -26.55 -14.17 2.21
C ALA A 233 -25.06 -13.91 2.47
N GLY A 234 -24.47 -14.55 3.47
CA GLY A 234 -23.04 -14.41 3.73
C GLY A 234 -22.16 -15.18 2.73
N LEU A 235 -22.62 -16.31 2.19
CA LEU A 235 -21.96 -16.98 1.07
C LEU A 235 -21.95 -16.10 -0.19
N ASP A 236 -23.11 -15.54 -0.57
CA ASP A 236 -23.23 -14.63 -1.71
C ASP A 236 -22.35 -13.38 -1.52
N GLY A 237 -22.34 -12.82 -0.32
CA GLY A 237 -21.49 -11.69 0.04
C GLY A 237 -19.99 -12.02 -0.03
N ALA A 238 -19.59 -13.25 0.31
CA ALA A 238 -18.21 -13.70 0.22
C ALA A 238 -17.78 -13.86 -1.25
N VAL A 239 -18.63 -14.49 -2.06
CA VAL A 239 -18.41 -14.68 -3.50
C VAL A 239 -18.30 -13.33 -4.22
N ASP A 240 -19.24 -12.41 -4.01
CA ASP A 240 -19.20 -11.07 -4.62
C ASP A 240 -17.91 -10.32 -4.26
N ALA A 241 -17.52 -10.35 -2.98
CA ALA A 241 -16.29 -9.70 -2.53
C ALA A 241 -15.04 -10.30 -3.18
N LEU A 242 -14.91 -11.63 -3.21
CA LEU A 242 -13.75 -12.31 -3.82
C LEU A 242 -13.67 -12.09 -5.33
N LEU A 243 -14.81 -12.10 -6.03
CA LEU A 243 -14.85 -11.81 -7.46
C LEU A 243 -14.44 -10.37 -7.77
N ARG A 244 -14.83 -9.40 -6.93
CA ARG A 244 -14.36 -8.01 -7.03
C ARG A 244 -12.86 -7.89 -6.80
N ALA A 245 -12.31 -8.63 -5.84
CA ALA A 245 -10.86 -8.68 -5.61
C ALA A 245 -10.12 -9.27 -6.83
N ALA A 246 -10.61 -10.40 -7.36
CA ALA A 246 -10.05 -11.04 -8.56
C ALA A 246 -10.08 -10.08 -9.77
N GLY A 247 -11.21 -9.38 -9.97
CA GLY A 247 -11.36 -8.39 -11.03
C GLY A 247 -10.37 -7.23 -10.91
N ALA A 248 -10.17 -6.70 -9.71
CA ALA A 248 -9.19 -5.64 -9.45
C ALA A 248 -7.76 -6.11 -9.73
N LEU A 249 -7.37 -7.31 -9.27
CA LEU A 249 -6.03 -7.87 -9.52
C LEU A 249 -5.78 -8.12 -11.01
N ARG A 250 -6.78 -8.65 -11.72
CA ARG A 250 -6.72 -8.84 -13.18
C ARG A 250 -6.58 -7.51 -13.92
N TYR A 251 -7.33 -6.49 -13.51
CA TYR A 251 -7.19 -5.15 -14.08
C TYR A 251 -5.78 -4.59 -13.89
N ILE A 252 -5.17 -4.80 -12.72
CA ILE A 252 -3.77 -4.41 -12.47
C ILE A 252 -2.83 -5.13 -13.45
N HIS A 253 -2.96 -6.45 -13.57
CA HIS A 253 -2.15 -7.28 -14.45
C HIS A 253 -2.23 -6.83 -15.93
N GLU A 254 -3.43 -6.48 -16.41
CA GLU A 254 -3.66 -6.08 -17.80
C GLU A 254 -3.17 -4.65 -18.11
N ASN A 255 -3.19 -3.73 -17.13
CA ASN A 255 -2.97 -2.29 -17.38
C ASN A 255 -1.66 -1.72 -16.82
N PHE A 256 -0.99 -2.41 -15.89
CA PHE A 256 0.22 -1.92 -15.21
C PHE A 256 1.36 -2.91 -15.37
N THR A 257 1.98 -2.91 -16.55
CA THR A 257 3.13 -3.77 -16.86
C THR A 257 4.42 -3.25 -16.21
N ASN A 258 5.39 -4.15 -15.98
CA ASN A 258 6.72 -3.84 -15.42
C ASN A 258 6.70 -3.25 -13.99
N ALA A 259 5.85 -3.81 -13.11
CA ALA A 259 5.80 -3.34 -11.73
C ALA A 259 7.11 -3.66 -10.96
N PRO A 260 7.57 -2.74 -10.09
CA PRO A 260 8.84 -2.89 -9.37
C PRO A 260 8.77 -3.79 -8.13
N SER A 261 7.58 -4.13 -7.65
CA SER A 261 7.36 -4.94 -6.45
C SER A 261 6.86 -6.34 -6.77
N VAL A 262 7.22 -7.31 -5.92
CA VAL A 262 6.88 -8.73 -6.10
C VAL A 262 5.37 -8.96 -6.06
N ASP A 263 4.67 -8.27 -5.17
CA ASP A 263 3.20 -8.34 -5.05
C ASP A 263 2.43 -7.81 -6.26
N LEU A 264 3.10 -7.06 -7.14
CA LEU A 264 2.56 -6.59 -8.41
C LEU A 264 3.16 -7.32 -9.62
N ALA A 265 4.02 -8.32 -9.41
CA ALA A 265 4.57 -9.14 -10.49
C ALA A 265 3.45 -9.93 -11.18
N ALA A 266 3.59 -10.15 -12.48
CA ALA A 266 2.55 -10.77 -13.31
C ALA A 266 2.14 -12.15 -12.77
N ASP A 267 3.13 -13.01 -12.49
CA ASP A 267 2.89 -14.36 -11.94
C ASP A 267 2.18 -14.30 -10.59
N THR A 268 2.58 -13.35 -9.72
CA THR A 268 1.96 -13.16 -8.41
C THR A 268 0.50 -12.72 -8.55
N LEU A 269 0.20 -11.75 -9.41
CA LEU A 269 -1.16 -11.30 -9.65
C LEU A 269 -2.06 -12.40 -10.24
N LEU A 270 -1.52 -13.26 -11.11
CA LEU A 270 -2.24 -14.42 -11.65
C LEU A 270 -2.56 -15.44 -10.56
N VAL A 271 -1.58 -15.78 -9.71
CA VAL A 271 -1.79 -16.70 -8.58
C VAL A 271 -2.80 -16.13 -7.59
N LEU A 272 -2.66 -14.85 -7.22
CA LEU A 272 -3.61 -14.18 -6.32
C LEU A 272 -5.02 -14.12 -6.94
N GLY A 273 -5.14 -13.81 -8.22
CA GLY A 273 -6.42 -13.83 -8.94
C GLY A 273 -7.06 -15.21 -8.95
N ALA A 274 -6.28 -16.26 -9.25
CA ALA A 274 -6.75 -17.64 -9.22
C ALA A 274 -7.24 -18.05 -7.82
N LEU A 275 -6.49 -17.72 -6.77
CA LEU A 275 -6.89 -17.98 -5.38
C LEU A 275 -8.25 -17.34 -5.04
N MET A 276 -8.50 -16.12 -5.49
CA MET A 276 -9.78 -15.45 -5.26
C MET A 276 -10.93 -16.13 -6.02
N THR A 277 -10.70 -16.61 -7.23
CA THR A 277 -11.73 -17.33 -8.00
C THR A 277 -12.05 -18.71 -7.43
N VAL A 278 -11.04 -19.46 -6.93
CA VAL A 278 -11.25 -20.75 -6.27
C VAL A 278 -11.98 -20.58 -4.93
N GLY A 279 -11.65 -19.52 -4.19
CA GLY A 279 -12.39 -19.16 -2.97
C GLY A 279 -13.86 -18.84 -3.23
N SER A 280 -14.21 -18.42 -4.46
CA SER A 280 -15.59 -18.12 -4.85
C SER A 280 -16.39 -19.34 -5.34
N SER A 281 -15.75 -20.35 -5.94
CA SER A 281 -16.44 -21.54 -6.49
C SER A 281 -16.74 -22.62 -5.46
N SER A 282 -16.06 -22.59 -4.31
CA SER A 282 -16.30 -23.54 -3.21
C SER A 282 -17.60 -23.28 -2.42
N GLY A 283 -18.26 -22.13 -2.61
CA GLY A 283 -19.54 -21.80 -1.98
C GLY A 283 -20.78 -22.31 -2.72
N SER A 284 -20.65 -22.79 -3.96
CA SER A 284 -21.77 -23.23 -4.81
C SER A 284 -21.92 -24.76 -4.91
N ALA A 285 -21.14 -25.52 -4.13
CA ALA A 285 -21.20 -26.98 -4.09
C ALA A 285 -21.74 -27.45 -2.75
N ASN A 286 -23.04 -27.24 -2.53
CA ASN A 286 -23.90 -28.01 -1.61
C ASN A 286 -25.37 -27.79 -2.01
#